data_AF-A0A3P7NVS1-F1
#
_entry.id   AF-A0A3P7NVS1-F1
#
_cell.length_a   1.000
_cell.length_b   1.000
_cell.length_c   1.000
_cell.angle_alpha   90.00
_cell.angle_beta   90.00
_cell.angle_gamma   90.00
#
_symmetry.space_group_name_H-M   'P 1'
#
loop_
_entity.id
_entity.type
_entity.pdbx_description
1 polymer ?
#
loop_
_entity_poly.entity_id
_entity_poly.type
_entity_poly.pdbx_seq_one_letter_code
_entity_poly.pdbx_strand_id
1 'polypeptide(L)'
;MSKVIIIGSVATLAFVIVSLITMGLVLKEIAEVQLEMQLDMDEFNGIADDAWSRILSKRIGSTGRSEAAPNFITVVKRQPRAGGFPDQCNCGARSAKCPPGPPGPPGPPGLPGEPGRDGDDGRPGAPGIALAITHDIPG
;
A
#
# COMPACT_ATOMS: atom_id res chain seq x y z
N MET A 1 63.08 20.49 -7.97
CA MET A 1 62.21 19.38 -7.49
C MET A 1 61.55 19.71 -6.15
N SER A 2 62.27 20.13 -5.11
CA SER A 2 61.70 20.40 -3.77
C SER A 2 60.57 21.45 -3.73
N LYS A 3 60.66 22.53 -4.54
CA LYS A 3 59.59 23.55 -4.61
C LYS A 3 58.26 22.99 -5.12
N VAL A 4 58.30 22.05 -6.08
CA VAL A 4 57.10 21.45 -6.68
C VAL A 4 56.40 20.53 -5.69
N ILE A 5 57.19 19.81 -4.87
CA ILE A 5 56.69 18.94 -3.80
C ILE A 5 56.00 19.76 -2.70
N ILE A 6 56.58 20.90 -2.31
CA ILE A 6 56.00 21.80 -1.29
C ILE A 6 54.69 22.42 -1.80
N ILE A 7 54.65 22.89 -3.05
CA ILE A 7 53.43 23.46 -3.63
C ILE A 7 52.33 22.39 -3.71
N GLY A 8 52.67 21.16 -4.10
CA GLY A 8 51.74 20.04 -4.17
C GLY A 8 51.14 19.67 -2.81
N SER A 9 51.95 19.58 -1.75
CA SER A 9 51.44 19.22 -0.42
C SER A 9 50.57 20.30 0.20
N VAL A 10 50.88 21.58 -0.03
CA VAL A 10 50.06 22.70 0.43
C VAL A 10 48.71 22.71 -0.29
N ALA A 11 48.69 22.40 -1.58
CA ALA A 11 47.45 22.36 -2.36
C ALA A 11 46.50 21.24 -1.90
N THR A 12 47.02 20.04 -1.64
CA THR A 12 46.19 18.93 -1.16
C THR A 12 45.69 19.16 0.27
N LEU A 13 46.53 19.75 1.12
CA LEU A 13 46.14 20.12 2.49
C LEU A 13 45.05 21.20 2.47
N ALA A 14 45.16 22.22 1.61
CA ALA A 14 44.12 23.22 1.44
C ALA A 14 42.80 22.61 0.94
N PHE A 15 42.87 21.66 -0.01
CA PHE A 15 41.68 20.97 -0.52
C PHE A 15 40.95 20.18 0.59
N VAL A 16 41.69 19.44 1.41
CA VAL A 16 41.12 18.69 2.55
C VAL A 16 40.49 19.65 3.57
N ILE A 17 41.15 20.78 3.88
CA ILE A 17 40.60 21.78 4.80
C ILE A 17 39.29 22.36 4.25
N VAL A 18 39.26 22.72 2.97
CA VAL A 18 38.04 23.23 2.33
C VAL A 18 36.92 22.18 2.38
N SER A 19 37.23 20.90 2.13
CA SER A 19 36.23 19.83 2.20
C SER A 19 35.66 19.63 3.61
N LEU A 20 36.51 19.74 4.64
CA LEU A 20 36.08 19.65 6.04
C LEU A 20 35.22 20.84 6.44
N ILE A 21 35.56 22.04 5.96
CA ILE A 21 34.74 23.24 6.18
C ILE A 21 33.37 23.08 5.49
N THR A 22 33.32 22.64 4.23
CA THR A 22 32.05 22.42 3.52
C THR A 22 31.19 21.37 4.23
N MET A 23 31.80 20.28 4.74
CA MET A 23 31.09 19.28 5.53
C MET A 23 30.46 19.91 6.78
N GLY A 24 31.20 20.76 7.50
CA GLY A 24 30.70 21.47 8.67
C GLY A 24 29.54 22.43 8.35
N LEU A 25 29.59 23.12 7.21
CA LEU A 25 28.51 23.99 6.75
C LEU A 25 27.25 23.20 6.42
N VAL A 26 27.37 22.08 5.70
CA VAL A 26 26.23 21.20 5.39
C VAL A 26 25.59 20.64 6.66
N LEU A 27 26.37 20.29 7.69
CA LEU A 27 25.79 19.83 8.97
C LEU A 27 24.98 20.93 9.69
N LYS A 28 25.34 22.21 9.49
CA LYS A 28 24.55 23.33 10.03
C LYS A 28 23.23 23.50 9.29
N GLU A 29 23.27 23.44 7.96
CA GLU A 29 22.07 23.49 7.12
C GLU A 29 21.13 22.32 7.42
N ILE A 30 21.65 21.11 7.59
CA ILE A 30 20.85 19.93 7.96
C ILE A 30 20.15 20.16 9.30
N ALA A 31 20.83 20.70 10.31
CA ALA A 31 20.22 20.96 11.61
C ALA A 31 19.09 22.00 11.53
N GLU A 32 19.22 23.01 10.67
CA GLU A 32 18.19 24.02 10.41
C GLU A 32 16.98 23.44 9.68
N VAL A 33 17.21 22.68 8.60
CA VAL A 33 16.14 22.03 7.82
C VAL A 33 15.38 20.99 8.65
N GLN A 34 16.05 20.27 9.55
CA GLN A 34 15.38 19.32 10.45
C GLN A 34 14.41 20.02 11.42
N LEU A 35 14.75 21.22 11.89
CA LEU A 35 13.89 22.00 12.78
C LEU A 35 12.67 22.54 12.01
N GLU A 36 12.86 22.99 10.77
CA GLU A 36 11.77 23.41 9.89
C GLU A 36 10.77 22.26 9.64
N MET A 37 11.25 21.05 9.35
CA MET A 37 10.39 19.88 9.15
C MET A 37 9.60 19.49 10.41
N GLN A 38 10.18 19.67 11.61
CA GLN A 38 9.47 19.36 12.85
C GLN A 38 8.29 20.32 13.08
N LEU A 39 8.46 21.60 12.73
CA LEU A 39 7.38 22.58 12.84
C LEU A 39 6.24 22.31 11.86
N ASP A 40 6.54 21.95 10.61
CA ASP A 40 5.52 21.60 9.61
C ASP A 40 4.76 20.31 9.98
N MET A 41 5.44 19.35 10.63
CA MET A 41 4.80 18.11 11.08
C MET A 41 3.77 18.35 12.20
N ASP A 42 3.99 19.34 13.06
CA ASP A 42 3.03 19.71 14.10
C ASP A 42 1.77 20.36 13.52
N GLU A 43 1.92 21.21 12.49
CA GLU A 43 0.78 21.79 11.77
C GLU A 43 -0.02 20.71 11.03
N PHE A 44 0.65 19.83 10.29
CA PHE A 44 0.01 18.73 9.59
C PHE A 44 -0.70 17.77 10.55
N ASN A 45 -0.06 17.40 11.66
CA ASN A 45 -0.66 16.54 12.68
C ASN A 45 -1.88 17.19 13.31
N GLY A 46 -1.85 18.50 13.58
CA GLY A 46 -3.01 19.23 14.09
C GLY A 46 -4.20 19.19 13.12
N ILE A 47 -3.95 19.39 11.82
CA ILE A 47 -4.98 19.30 10.78
C ILE A 47 -5.52 17.87 10.66
N ALA A 48 -4.66 16.86 10.67
CA ALA A 48 -5.04 15.47 10.58
C ALA A 48 -5.87 15.02 11.79
N ASP A 49 -5.51 15.45 13.00
CA ASP A 49 -6.23 15.12 14.23
C ASP A 49 -7.58 15.85 14.33
N ASP A 50 -7.67 17.12 13.89
CA ASP A 50 -8.95 17.83 13.77
C ASP A 50 -9.86 17.14 12.73
N ALA A 51 -9.33 16.76 11.57
CA ALA A 51 -10.09 16.02 10.56
C ALA A 51 -10.58 14.67 11.09
N TRP A 52 -9.72 13.92 11.79
CA TRP A 52 -10.06 12.63 12.38
C TRP A 52 -11.11 12.75 13.48
N SER A 53 -10.95 13.69 14.40
CA SER A 53 -11.90 13.94 15.49
C SER A 53 -13.27 14.39 14.97
N ARG A 54 -13.32 15.15 13.87
CA ARG A 54 -14.58 15.50 13.17
C ARG A 54 -15.27 14.29 12.53
N ILE A 55 -14.51 13.38 11.92
CA ILE A 55 -15.06 12.13 11.38
C ILE A 55 -15.60 11.25 12.50
N LEU A 56 -14.86 11.20 13.61
CA LEU A 56 -15.16 10.38 14.76
C LEU A 56 -16.40 10.90 15.52
N SER A 57 -16.48 12.20 15.75
CA SER A 57 -17.64 12.85 16.41
C SER A 57 -18.93 12.66 15.64
N LYS A 58 -18.90 12.77 14.30
CA LYS A 58 -20.06 12.50 13.44
C LYS A 58 -20.48 11.03 13.42
N ARG A 59 -19.56 10.10 13.69
CA ARG A 59 -19.84 8.66 13.73
C ARG A 59 -20.36 8.20 15.10
N ILE A 60 -19.75 8.66 16.20
CA ILE A 60 -20.11 8.25 17.58
C ILE A 60 -21.40 8.94 18.06
N GLY A 61 -21.62 10.19 17.64
CA GLY A 61 -22.88 10.91 17.86
C GLY A 61 -24.08 10.31 17.10
N SER A 62 -23.92 9.14 16.47
CA SER A 62 -24.99 8.39 15.80
C SER A 62 -25.20 6.99 16.40
N THR A 63 -24.56 6.69 17.53
CA THR A 63 -24.71 5.43 18.26
C THR A 63 -25.01 5.78 19.71
N GLY A 64 -26.29 5.96 20.04
CA GLY A 64 -26.71 6.09 21.44
C GLY A 64 -26.16 4.93 22.26
N ARG A 65 -25.58 5.25 23.42
CA ARG A 65 -24.89 4.37 24.38
C ARG A 65 -23.53 3.80 23.92
N SER A 66 -22.46 4.53 24.24
CA SER A 66 -21.28 3.91 24.88
C SER A 66 -20.43 4.97 25.56
N GLU A 67 -20.39 4.93 26.89
CA GLU A 67 -19.44 5.66 27.75
C GLU A 67 -18.03 5.02 27.73
N ALA A 68 -17.60 4.51 26.58
CA ALA A 68 -16.29 3.88 26.41
C ALA A 68 -15.44 4.71 25.46
N ALA A 69 -14.18 4.96 25.83
CA ALA A 69 -13.22 5.69 25.01
C ALA A 69 -13.19 5.11 23.59
N PRO A 70 -13.27 5.96 22.55
CA PRO A 70 -13.37 5.48 21.18
C PRO A 70 -12.06 4.87 20.70
N ASN A 71 -12.03 3.54 20.64
CA ASN A 71 -10.92 2.79 20.06
C ASN A 71 -11.16 2.59 18.56
N PHE A 72 -10.10 2.48 17.74
CA PHE A 72 -10.23 2.32 16.28
C PHE A 72 -11.20 1.19 15.88
N ILE A 73 -11.27 0.12 16.67
CA ILE A 73 -12.13 -1.04 16.44
C ILE A 73 -13.62 -0.66 16.50
N THR A 74 -14.03 0.28 17.36
CA THR A 74 -15.44 0.71 17.43
C THR A 74 -15.84 1.56 16.23
N VAL A 75 -14.88 2.25 15.60
CA VAL A 75 -15.07 3.13 14.42
C VAL A 75 -15.19 2.32 13.12
N VAL A 76 -14.38 1.27 13.00
CA VAL A 76 -14.28 0.41 11.81
C VAL A 76 -15.35 -0.70 11.81
N LYS A 77 -15.90 -1.05 12.99
CA LYS A 77 -16.96 -2.06 13.08
C LYS A 77 -18.24 -1.54 12.40
N ARG A 78 -18.66 -2.20 11.31
CA ARG A 78 -19.94 -1.94 10.66
C ARG A 78 -21.07 -2.29 11.64
N GLN A 79 -21.88 -1.31 12.02
CA GLN A 79 -23.08 -1.55 12.81
C GLN A 79 -24.13 -2.30 11.95
N PRO A 80 -24.69 -3.43 12.42
CA PRO A 80 -25.72 -4.15 11.69
C PRO A 80 -26.99 -3.31 11.59
N ARG A 81 -27.57 -3.23 10.38
CA ARG A 81 -28.81 -2.47 10.04
C ARG A 81 -30.08 -2.94 10.76
N ALA A 82 -29.96 -3.90 11.69
CA ALA A 82 -31.06 -4.55 12.40
C ALA A 82 -31.41 -3.89 13.74
N GLY A 83 -30.49 -3.10 14.32
CA GLY A 83 -30.79 -2.26 15.49
C GLY A 83 -31.17 -0.86 15.00
N GLY A 84 -32.38 -0.40 15.33
CA GLY A 84 -32.90 0.90 14.90
C GLY A 84 -31.93 2.07 15.09
N PHE A 85 -32.11 3.09 14.26
CA PHE A 85 -31.39 4.37 14.35
C PHE A 85 -31.62 5.01 15.73
N PRO A 86 -30.60 5.62 16.36
CA PRO A 86 -30.81 6.34 17.61
C PRO A 86 -31.58 7.64 17.40
N ASP A 87 -32.24 8.08 18.47
CA ASP A 87 -33.19 9.19 18.55
C ASP A 87 -32.66 10.55 18.08
N GLN A 88 -31.34 10.66 17.88
CA GLN A 88 -30.62 11.85 17.43
C GLN A 88 -30.49 11.97 15.90
N CYS A 89 -31.06 11.04 15.13
CA CYS A 89 -31.07 11.13 13.66
C CYS A 89 -32.47 11.49 13.15
N ASN A 90 -32.61 12.70 12.60
CA ASN A 90 -33.85 13.18 11.96
C ASN A 90 -34.05 12.55 10.56
N CYS A 91 -33.62 11.29 10.38
CA CYS A 91 -34.04 10.49 9.24
C CYS A 91 -35.54 10.28 9.42
N GLY A 92 -36.35 10.84 8.52
CA GLY A 92 -37.81 10.64 8.54
C GLY A 92 -38.14 9.17 8.76
N ALA A 93 -39.20 8.90 9.54
CA ALA A 93 -39.59 7.56 9.95
C ALA A 93 -39.39 6.57 8.80
N ARG A 94 -38.47 5.60 8.97
CA ARG A 94 -38.24 4.54 7.98
C ARG A 94 -39.62 4.01 7.62
N SER A 95 -40.03 4.16 6.35
CA SER A 95 -41.34 3.71 5.88
C SER A 95 -41.57 2.28 6.35
N ALA A 96 -42.38 2.12 7.39
CA ALA A 96 -42.57 0.85 8.09
C ALA A 96 -43.23 -0.21 7.19
N LYS A 97 -43.69 0.21 6.01
CA LYS A 97 -44.44 -0.58 5.02
C LYS A 97 -43.74 -0.74 3.68
N CYS A 98 -42.45 -0.38 3.54
CA CYS A 98 -41.74 -0.69 2.30
C CYS A 98 -41.26 -2.15 2.34
N PRO A 99 -41.73 -3.04 1.44
CA PRO A 99 -41.15 -4.37 1.32
C PRO A 99 -39.66 -4.23 0.90
N PRO A 100 -38.82 -5.21 1.24
CA PRO A 100 -37.50 -5.32 0.64
C PRO A 100 -37.61 -5.23 -0.88
N GLY A 101 -36.67 -4.52 -1.52
CA GLY A 101 -36.57 -4.57 -2.98
C GLY A 101 -36.35 -6.00 -3.46
N PRO A 102 -36.70 -6.32 -4.71
CA PRO A 102 -36.41 -7.64 -5.28
C PRO A 102 -34.88 -7.89 -5.24
N PRO A 103 -34.45 -9.17 -5.13
CA PRO A 103 -33.06 -9.53 -5.38
C PRO A 103 -32.58 -8.94 -6.71
N GLY A 104 -31.32 -8.50 -6.75
CA GLY A 104 -30.72 -8.05 -8.01
C GLY A 104 -30.69 -9.17 -9.05
N PRO A 105 -30.58 -8.85 -10.35
CA PRO A 105 -30.40 -9.86 -11.37
C PRO A 105 -29.11 -10.66 -11.11
N PRO A 106 -29.04 -11.94 -11.54
CA PRO A 106 -27.79 -12.68 -11.57
C PRO A 106 -26.70 -11.87 -12.30
N GLY A 107 -25.47 -11.98 -11.82
CA GLY A 107 -24.33 -11.41 -12.54
C GLY A 107 -24.20 -12.01 -13.96
N PRO A 108 -23.51 -11.32 -14.88
CA PRO A 108 -23.20 -11.89 -16.17
C PRO A 108 -22.38 -13.18 -16.02
N PRO A 109 -22.44 -14.12 -16.97
CA PRO A 109 -21.53 -15.25 -17.01
C PRO A 109 -20.08 -14.79 -16.95
N GLY A 110 -19.22 -15.59 -16.32
CA GLY A 110 -17.78 -15.36 -16.35
C GLY A 110 -17.24 -15.37 -17.79
N LEU A 111 -16.09 -14.74 -17.99
CA LEU A 111 -15.38 -14.83 -19.26
C LEU A 111 -15.01 -16.30 -19.54
N PRO A 112 -14.99 -16.73 -20.82
CA PRO A 112 -14.42 -18.02 -21.19
C PRO A 112 -13.01 -18.17 -20.62
N GLY A 113 -12.65 -19.38 -20.19
CA GLY A 113 -11.28 -19.69 -19.82
C GLY A 113 -10.32 -19.49 -20.99
N GLU A 114 -9.05 -19.25 -20.69
CA GLU A 114 -8.00 -19.21 -21.69
C GLU A 114 -7.88 -20.57 -22.40
N PRO A 115 -7.51 -20.60 -23.68
CA PRO A 115 -7.17 -21.85 -24.36
C PRO A 115 -6.13 -22.65 -23.56
N GLY A 116 -6.29 -23.98 -23.54
CA GLY A 116 -5.26 -24.86 -22.99
C GLY A 116 -3.93 -24.69 -23.73
N ARG A 117 -2.82 -24.96 -23.05
CA ARG A 117 -1.50 -25.01 -23.68
C ARG A 117 -1.48 -26.14 -24.72
N ASP A 118 -0.75 -25.91 -25.81
CA ASP A 118 -0.49 -26.95 -26.80
C ASP A 118 0.10 -28.21 -26.14
N GLY A 119 -0.27 -29.38 -26.68
CA GLY A 119 0.30 -30.65 -26.25
C GLY A 119 1.79 -30.70 -26.53
N ASP A 120 2.50 -31.53 -25.76
CA ASP A 120 3.92 -31.80 -26.04
C ASP A 120 4.07 -32.50 -27.39
N ASP A 121 5.21 -32.26 -28.05
CA ASP A 121 5.55 -32.93 -29.29
C ASP A 121 5.49 -34.46 -29.14
N GLY A 122 5.05 -35.13 -30.21
CA GLY A 122 5.07 -36.58 -30.28
C GLY A 122 6.47 -37.13 -30.08
N ARG A 123 6.57 -38.34 -29.51
CA ARG A 123 7.86 -39.03 -29.39
C ARG A 123 8.48 -39.21 -30.78
N PRO A 124 9.81 -39.03 -30.92
CA PRO A 124 10.51 -39.38 -32.14
C PRO A 124 10.18 -40.82 -32.56
N GLY A 125 10.01 -41.04 -33.86
CA GLY A 125 9.84 -42.38 -34.42
C GLY A 125 11.03 -43.29 -34.07
N ALA A 126 10.80 -44.61 -34.06
CA ALA A 126 11.87 -45.57 -33.84
C ALA A 126 12.99 -45.38 -34.89
N PRO A 127 14.26 -45.51 -34.51
CA PRO A 127 15.37 -45.43 -35.46
C PRO A 127 15.22 -46.53 -36.52
N GLY A 128 15.37 -46.18 -37.81
CA GLY A 128 15.13 -47.09 -38.94
C GLY A 128 15.96 -48.40 -38.92
N ILE A 129 17.05 -48.45 -38.15
CA ILE A 129 17.90 -49.63 -37.96
C ILE A 129 17.26 -50.66 -37.00
N ALA A 130 16.36 -50.24 -36.09
CA ALA A 130 15.69 -51.17 -35.18
C ALA A 130 14.72 -52.12 -35.91
N LEU A 131 14.06 -51.64 -36.98
CA LEU A 131 13.14 -52.45 -37.79
C LEU A 131 13.84 -53.53 -38.64
N ALA A 132 15.14 -53.37 -38.89
CA ALA A 132 15.93 -54.36 -39.63
C ALA A 132 16.43 -55.51 -38.73
N ILE A 133 16.44 -55.32 -37.41
CA ILE A 133 17.02 -56.28 -36.44
C ILE A 133 15.93 -57.09 -35.71
N THR A 134 14.67 -56.63 -35.66
CA THR A 134 13.59 -57.30 -34.91
C THR A 134 12.48 -57.90 -35.77
N HIS A 135 12.75 -58.27 -37.03
CA HIS A 135 11.75 -58.96 -37.88
C HIS A 135 11.34 -60.35 -37.35
N ASP A 136 11.97 -60.86 -36.29
CA ASP A 136 11.72 -62.19 -35.72
C ASP A 136 11.07 -62.19 -34.33
N ILE A 137 10.55 -61.06 -33.82
CA ILE A 137 9.76 -61.06 -32.58
C ILE A 137 8.32 -60.60 -32.90
N PRO A 138 7.35 -61.52 -33.00
CA PRO A 138 5.95 -61.13 -33.08
C PRO A 138 5.54 -60.44 -31.77
N GLY A 139 4.81 -59.34 -31.91
CA GLY A 139 4.11 -58.70 -30.79
C GLY A 139 3.04 -59.59 -30.17
#